data_AF-A0A3D5JBT5-F1
#
_entry.id   AF-A0A3D5JBT5-F1
#
_cell.length_a   1.000
_cell.length_b   1.000
_cell.length_c   1.000
_cell.angle_alpha   90.00
_cell.angle_beta   90.00
_cell.angle_gamma   90.00
#
_symmetry.space_group_name_H-M   'P 1'
#
loop_
_entity.id
_entity.type
_entity.pdbx_description
1 polymer ?
#
loop_
_entity_poly.entity_id
_entity_poly.type
_entity_poly.pdbx_seq_one_letter_code
_entity_poly.pdbx_strand_id
1 'polypeptide(L)'
;MMRAEKARQGFTLLELTFATIVISLILGLTIPQLQSVMTQVPQQELSYLTRTLRQLRNDAILQNRTYWLVFDLQNQKIRIDEEFGGEREAFADDHPEHALRPHLIPETWEIVAVLLT
;
A
#
# COMPACT_ATOMS: atom_id res chain seq x y z
N MET A 1 5.66 11.47 68.29
CA MET A 1 5.38 11.52 66.84
C MET A 1 6.11 10.37 66.17
N MET A 2 5.40 9.29 65.82
CA MET A 2 6.00 8.10 65.19
C MET A 2 6.03 8.31 63.67
N ARG A 3 7.23 8.35 63.08
CA ARG A 3 7.41 8.35 61.62
C ARG A 3 7.16 6.94 61.12
N ALA A 4 6.10 6.75 60.34
CA ALA A 4 5.90 5.54 59.57
C ALA A 4 6.97 5.48 58.48
N GLU A 5 7.95 4.59 58.63
CA GLU A 5 8.87 4.22 57.56
C GLU A 5 8.06 3.60 56.41
N LYS A 6 8.10 4.27 55.26
CA LYS A 6 7.52 3.77 54.03
C LYS A 6 8.39 2.61 53.56
N ALA A 7 7.97 1.38 53.88
CA ALA A 7 8.64 0.18 53.41
C ALA A 7 8.74 0.21 51.88
N ARG A 8 9.97 0.23 51.35
CA ARG A 8 10.23 0.06 49.92
C ARG A 8 9.88 -1.39 49.55
N GLN A 9 8.68 -1.59 49.03
CA GLN A 9 8.21 -2.89 48.57
C GLN A 9 8.86 -3.19 47.21
N GLY A 10 9.71 -4.23 47.17
CA GLY A 10 10.28 -4.76 45.93
C GLY A 10 9.39 -5.85 45.33
N PHE A 11 9.58 -6.12 44.04
CA PHE A 11 8.87 -7.21 43.36
C PHE A 11 9.37 -8.57 43.82
N THR A 12 8.44 -9.52 43.95
CA THR A 12 8.81 -10.91 44.25
C THR A 12 9.26 -11.64 42.99
N LEU A 13 10.07 -12.71 43.14
CA LEU A 13 10.45 -13.57 42.01
C LEU A 13 9.23 -14.17 41.30
N LEU A 14 8.17 -14.47 42.05
CA LEU A 14 6.90 -14.98 41.52
C LEU A 14 6.25 -13.95 40.58
N GLU A 15 6.23 -12.69 41.01
CA GLU A 15 5.62 -11.58 40.28
C GLU A 15 6.37 -11.27 38.98
N LEU A 16 7.71 -11.32 39.03
CA LEU A 16 8.54 -11.20 37.84
C LEU A 16 8.31 -12.37 36.86
N THR A 17 8.25 -13.60 37.36
CA THR A 17 7.98 -14.79 36.55
C THR A 17 6.59 -14.74 35.92
N PHE A 18 5.60 -14.29 36.66
CA PHE A 18 4.25 -14.11 36.13
C PHE A 18 4.21 -13.02 35.06
N ALA A 19 4.87 -11.88 35.29
CA ALA A 19 4.95 -10.80 34.32
C ALA A 19 5.62 -11.25 33.00
N THR A 20 6.71 -12.02 33.07
CA THR A 20 7.39 -12.52 31.86
C THR A 20 6.53 -13.52 31.08
N ILE A 21 5.79 -14.39 31.76
CA ILE A 21 4.82 -15.30 31.11
C ILE A 21 3.75 -14.49 30.39
N VAL A 22 3.15 -13.49 31.04
CA VAL A 22 2.10 -12.65 30.45
C VAL A 22 2.62 -11.87 29.24
N ILE A 23 3.79 -11.22 29.35
CA ILE A 23 4.41 -10.49 28.24
C ILE A 23 4.69 -11.44 27.07
N SER A 24 5.22 -12.64 27.33
CA SER A 24 5.51 -13.65 26.31
C SER A 24 4.24 -14.11 25.59
N LEU A 25 3.14 -14.28 26.33
CA LEU A 25 1.83 -14.65 25.77
C LEU A 25 1.30 -13.54 24.84
N ILE A 26 1.36 -12.28 25.29
CA ILE A 26 0.92 -11.12 24.50
C ILE A 26 1.76 -10.98 23.23
N LEU A 27 3.09 -11.11 23.33
CA LEU A 27 3.98 -11.06 22.17
C LEU A 27 3.70 -12.20 21.19
N GLY A 28 3.52 -13.43 21.69
CA GLY A 28 3.19 -14.59 20.85
C GLY A 28 1.88 -14.43 20.06
N LEU A 29 0.90 -13.72 20.62
CA LEU A 29 -0.40 -13.47 19.97
C LEU A 29 -0.39 -12.26 19.02
N THR A 30 0.46 -11.26 19.28
CA THR A 30 0.49 -10.00 18.51
C THR A 30 1.36 -10.05 17.26
N ILE A 31 2.45 -10.84 17.27
CA ILE A 31 3.34 -11.03 16.10
C ILE A 31 2.61 -11.45 14.81
N PRO A 32 1.72 -12.46 14.78
CA PRO A 32 1.05 -12.89 13.54
C PRO A 32 0.08 -11.83 12.98
N GLN A 33 -0.48 -10.96 13.81
CA GLN A 33 -1.42 -9.92 13.37
C GLN A 33 -0.72 -8.77 12.62
N LEU A 34 0.52 -8.44 13.00
CA LEU A 34 1.31 -7.41 12.34
C LEU A 34 1.74 -7.81 10.92
N GLN A 35 2.04 -9.10 10.68
CA GLN A 35 2.38 -9.61 9.36
C GLN A 35 1.22 -9.51 8.37
N SER A 36 -0.01 -9.77 8.83
CA SER A 36 -1.23 -9.64 8.02
C SER A 36 -1.43 -8.20 7.53
N VAL A 37 -1.22 -7.21 8.39
CA VAL A 37 -1.39 -5.79 8.00
C VAL A 37 -0.29 -5.32 7.04
N MET A 38 0.97 -5.73 7.26
CA MET A 38 2.08 -5.38 6.33
C MET A 38 1.95 -6.04 4.95
N THR A 39 1.33 -7.22 4.86
CA THR A 39 1.17 -7.97 3.59
C THR A 39 -0.15 -7.72 2.87
N GLN A 40 -1.06 -6.91 3.42
CA GLN A 40 -2.33 -6.53 2.77
C GLN A 40 -2.18 -5.34 1.82
N VAL A 41 -1.14 -4.52 1.99
CA VAL A 41 -0.87 -3.35 1.15
C VAL A 41 -0.47 -3.70 -0.30
N PRO A 42 0.19 -4.83 -0.62
CA PRO A 42 0.52 -5.18 -2.01
C PRO A 42 -0.65 -5.60 -2.90
N GLN A 43 -1.71 -6.18 -2.33
CA GLN A 43 -2.79 -6.79 -3.13
C GLN A 43 -3.76 -5.76 -3.69
N GLN A 44 -3.99 -4.66 -2.97
CA GLN A 44 -4.93 -3.61 -3.39
C GLN A 44 -4.41 -2.86 -4.61
N GLU A 45 -3.14 -2.46 -4.59
CA GLU A 45 -2.46 -1.78 -5.70
C GLU A 45 -2.36 -2.67 -6.95
N LEU A 46 -1.99 -3.94 -6.78
CA LEU A 46 -1.96 -4.90 -7.89
C LEU A 46 -3.36 -5.16 -8.46
N SER A 47 -4.37 -5.25 -7.59
CA SER A 47 -5.76 -5.41 -8.01
C SER A 47 -6.27 -4.19 -8.76
N TYR A 48 -5.89 -2.98 -8.31
CA TYR A 48 -6.19 -1.73 -9.00
C TYR A 48 -5.59 -1.73 -10.40
N LEU A 49 -4.27 -1.98 -10.53
CA LEU A 49 -3.59 -2.03 -11.83
C LEU A 49 -4.20 -3.07 -12.77
N THR A 50 -4.52 -4.26 -12.26
CA THR A 50 -5.13 -5.32 -13.06
C THR A 50 -6.51 -4.93 -13.57
N ARG A 51 -7.31 -4.21 -12.76
CA ARG A 51 -8.62 -3.69 -13.16
C ARG A 51 -8.47 -2.60 -14.21
N THR A 52 -7.57 -1.64 -14.00
CA THR A 52 -7.27 -0.55 -14.93
C THR A 52 -6.83 -1.10 -16.29
N LEU A 53 -5.88 -2.05 -16.32
CA LEU A 53 -5.43 -2.69 -17.56
C LEU A 53 -6.56 -3.44 -18.27
N ARG A 54 -7.41 -4.14 -17.51
CA ARG A 54 -8.56 -4.85 -18.08
C ARG A 54 -9.55 -3.88 -18.71
N GLN A 55 -9.80 -2.75 -18.06
CA GLN A 55 -10.67 -1.70 -18.57
C GLN A 55 -10.07 -1.06 -19.82
N LEU A 56 -8.82 -0.61 -19.78
CA LEU A 56 -8.11 -0.05 -20.94
C LEU A 56 -8.13 -0.98 -22.15
N ARG A 57 -7.95 -2.29 -21.93
CA ARG A 57 -8.05 -3.28 -23.01
C ARG A 57 -9.46 -3.34 -23.59
N ASN A 58 -10.49 -3.33 -22.75
CA ASN A 58 -11.87 -3.36 -23.22
C ASN A 58 -12.19 -2.07 -24.01
N ASP A 59 -11.75 -0.92 -23.52
CA ASP A 59 -11.94 0.37 -24.17
C ASP A 59 -11.18 0.43 -25.51
N ALA A 60 -9.94 -0.08 -25.56
CA ALA A 60 -9.15 -0.23 -26.79
C ALA A 60 -9.90 -1.03 -27.87
N ILE A 61 -10.52 -2.15 -27.47
CA ILE A 61 -11.28 -3.02 -28.38
C ILE A 61 -12.57 -2.33 -28.83
N LEU A 62 -13.32 -1.72 -27.91
CA LEU A 62 -14.62 -1.10 -28.19
C LEU A 62 -14.49 0.15 -29.06
N GLN A 63 -13.48 0.98 -28.78
CA GLN A 63 -13.28 2.25 -29.47
C GLN A 63 -12.35 2.12 -30.68
N ASN A 64 -11.71 0.95 -30.87
CA ASN A 64 -10.68 0.71 -31.87
C ASN A 64 -9.57 1.78 -31.84
N ARG A 65 -9.08 2.05 -30.62
CA ARG A 65 -8.04 3.05 -30.33
C ARG A 65 -6.90 2.43 -29.53
N THR A 66 -5.71 2.98 -29.70
CA THR A 66 -4.55 2.60 -28.89
C THR A 66 -4.55 3.39 -27.58
N TYR A 67 -4.37 2.68 -26.47
CA TYR A 67 -4.16 3.27 -25.14
C TYR A 67 -2.80 2.82 -24.61
N TRP A 68 -2.11 3.72 -23.88
CA TRP A 68 -0.85 3.42 -23.21
C TRP A 68 -0.99 3.64 -21.70
N LEU A 69 -0.49 2.69 -20.92
CA LEU A 69 -0.23 2.89 -19.50
C LEU A 69 1.20 3.40 -19.33
N VAL A 70 1.34 4.62 -18.80
CA VAL A 70 2.61 5.32 -18.68
C VAL A 70 3.04 5.35 -17.23
N PHE A 71 4.22 4.79 -16.97
CA PHE A 71 4.88 4.86 -15.68
C PHE A 71 5.83 6.06 -15.67
N ASP A 72 5.44 7.13 -14.98
CA ASP A 72 6.29 8.31 -14.79
C ASP A 72 7.19 8.07 -13.57
N LEU A 73 8.45 7.72 -13.85
CA LEU A 73 9.47 7.46 -12.84
C LEU A 73 9.88 8.72 -12.07
N GLN A 74 9.77 9.91 -12.69
CA GLN A 74 10.18 11.16 -12.06
C GLN A 74 9.16 11.64 -11.05
N ASN A 75 7.87 11.54 -11.42
CA ASN A 75 6.77 12.01 -10.57
C ASN A 75 6.16 10.89 -9.71
N GLN A 76 6.61 9.64 -9.89
CA GLN A 76 6.04 8.43 -9.28
C GLN A 76 4.52 8.30 -9.45
N LYS A 77 4.07 8.49 -10.70
CA LYS A 77 2.64 8.42 -11.04
C LYS A 77 2.40 7.47 -12.21
N ILE A 78 1.19 6.92 -12.22
CA ILE A 78 0.70 6.14 -13.35
C ILE A 78 -0.32 7.00 -14.10
N ARG A 79 -0.02 7.27 -15.37
CA ARG A 79 -0.84 8.06 -16.29
C ARG A 79 -1.33 7.16 -17.43
N ILE A 80 -2.44 7.55 -18.05
CA ILE A 80 -2.94 6.93 -19.27
C ILE A 80 -2.70 7.92 -20.41
N ASP A 81 -2.28 7.42 -21.56
CA ASP A 81 -2.29 8.16 -22.82
C ASP A 81 -3.21 7.45 -23.81
N GLU A 82 -3.78 8.20 -24.74
CA GLU A 82 -4.62 7.65 -25.81
C GLU A 82 -4.25 8.19 -27.18
N GLU A 83 -4.72 7.49 -28.21
CA GLU A 83 -4.55 7.89 -29.60
C GLU A 83 -5.73 8.76 -30.05
N PHE A 84 -5.45 10.05 -30.19
CA PHE A 84 -6.41 11.04 -30.68
C PHE A 84 -5.84 11.69 -31.94
N GLY A 85 -6.60 11.68 -33.04
CA GLY A 85 -6.15 12.25 -34.31
C GLY A 85 -4.89 11.63 -34.94
N GLY A 86 -4.44 10.45 -34.46
CA GLY A 86 -3.18 9.82 -34.87
C GLY A 86 -1.96 10.29 -34.06
N GLU A 87 -2.16 11.16 -33.08
CA GLU A 87 -1.14 11.57 -32.11
C GLU A 87 -1.40 10.93 -30.75
N ARG A 88 -0.33 10.80 -29.97
CA ARG A 88 -0.39 10.30 -28.61
C ARG A 88 -0.61 11.47 -27.67
N GLU A 89 -1.77 11.49 -27.03
CA GLU A 89 -2.16 12.55 -26.10
C GLU A 89 -2.34 12.00 -24.69
N ALA A 90 -2.07 12.84 -23.69
CA ALA A 90 -2.40 12.51 -22.31
C ALA A 90 -3.91 12.35 -22.16
N PHE A 91 -4.36 11.37 -21.39
CA PHE A 91 -5.76 11.31 -21.00
C PHE A 91 -6.15 12.62 -20.32
N ALA A 92 -7.13 13.34 -20.88
CA ALA A 92 -7.64 14.55 -20.29
C ALA A 92 -8.46 14.18 -19.04
N ASP A 93 -8.03 14.68 -17.87
CA ASP A 93 -8.63 14.37 -16.55
C ASP A 93 -10.10 14.81 -16.40
N ASP A 94 -10.60 15.60 -17.34
CA ASP A 94 -11.87 16.31 -17.30
C ASP A 94 -12.95 15.72 -18.23
N HIS A 95 -12.67 14.64 -18.97
CA HIS A 95 -13.68 14.03 -19.84
C HIS A 95 -14.75 13.27 -19.03
N PRO A 96 -16.05 13.65 -19.13
CA PRO A 96 -17.12 13.12 -18.28
C PRO A 96 -17.47 11.64 -18.53
N GLU A 97 -17.00 11.06 -19.63
CA GLU A 97 -17.25 9.66 -20.02
C GLU A 97 -16.18 8.69 -19.50
N HIS A 98 -15.10 9.22 -18.91
CA HIS A 98 -13.92 8.44 -18.58
C HIS A 98 -13.82 8.17 -17.08
N ALA A 99 -13.91 6.89 -16.71
CA ALA A 99 -13.90 6.44 -15.30
C ALA A 99 -12.50 6.23 -14.72
N LEU A 100 -11.45 6.24 -15.55
CA LEU A 100 -10.07 6.00 -15.13
C LEU A 100 -9.38 7.33 -14.83
N ARG A 101 -8.90 7.48 -13.59
CA ARG A 101 -8.13 8.64 -13.14
C ARG A 101 -6.67 8.27 -12.92
N PRO A 102 -5.74 9.22 -13.05
CA PRO A 102 -4.33 9.02 -12.70
C PRO A 102 -4.23 8.52 -11.26
N HIS A 103 -3.44 7.47 -11.06
CA HIS A 103 -3.25 6.87 -9.75
C HIS A 103 -1.92 7.31 -9.16
N LEU A 104 -1.98 7.86 -7.96
CA LEU A 104 -0.80 8.17 -7.16
C LEU A 104 -0.35 6.90 -6.46
N ILE A 105 0.90 6.53 -6.68
CA ILE A 105 1.49 5.42 -5.93
C ILE A 105 1.72 5.89 -4.49
N PRO A 106 1.50 5.02 -3.48
CA PRO A 106 1.80 5.35 -2.09
C PRO A 106 3.27 5.78 -1.92
N GLU A 107 3.55 6.77 -1.06
CA GLU A 107 4.91 7.31 -0.84
C GLU A 107 5.94 6.26 -0.36
N THR A 108 5.47 5.09 0.09
CA THR A 108 6.32 3.99 0.54
C THR A 108 6.86 3.14 -0.61
N TRP A 109 6.44 3.39 -1.85
CA TRP A 109 6.72 2.57 -3.02
C TRP A 109 7.36 3.43 -4.12
N GLU A 110 8.40 2.88 -4.76
CA GLU A 110 9.10 3.55 -5.85
C GLU A 110 8.94 2.75 -7.15
N ILE A 111 8.62 3.45 -8.25
CA ILE A 111 8.66 2.85 -9.60
C ILE A 111 10.14 2.79 -10.01
N VAL A 112 10.63 1.60 -10.30
CA VAL A 112 11.96 1.40 -10.86
C VAL A 112 11.87 0.60 -12.15
N ALA A 113 12.58 1.08 -13.19
CA ALA A 113 12.77 0.30 -14.41
C ALA A 113 13.88 -0.73 -14.17
N VAL A 114 13.50 -1.98 -13.93
CA VAL A 114 14.45 -3.08 -13.83
C VAL A 114 14.70 -3.62 -15.23
N LEU A 115 15.89 -3.33 -15.79
CA LEU A 115 16.39 -4.05 -16.96
C LEU A 115 16.66 -5.50 -16.52
N LEU A 116 15.83 -6.42 -16.98
CA LEU A 116 16.11 -7.86 -16.85
C LEU A 116 17.25 -8.18 -17.82
N THR A 117 18.48 -8.19 -17.29
CA THR A 117 19.68 -8.71 -17.96
C THR A 117 19.79 -10.21 -17.81
#